data_AF-A0A3M7J3B5-F1
#
_entry.id   AF-A0A3M7J3B5-F1
#
_cell.length_a   1.000
_cell.length_b   1.000
_cell.length_c   1.000
_cell.angle_alpha   90.00
_cell.angle_beta   90.00
_cell.angle_gamma   90.00
#
_symmetry.space_group_name_H-M   'P 1'
#
loop_
_entity.id
_entity.type
_entity.pdbx_description
1 polymer ?
#
loop_
_entity_poly.entity_id
_entity_poly.type
_entity_poly.pdbx_seq_one_letter_code
_entity_poly.pdbx_strand_id
1 'polypeptide(L)'
;MRLDVQGSLYLGMRIPGLPFYTAATDNVFPTSLHDLAQARDLVNVWTCRLFHFMRAEADEHKFKDVGGVPLEKLAKSHELTQTFVDLDSLLWDFMHKPTLKLTVREQLGLGMLRTRVKINKILAATCLYSEATMFDAFLPDFEDVLSICSYILASDAADRRLLTVSLDEGSLQPLFTVATHCRESRIRHSALVQLRKLASSEGSPKGIWHVEAMVRTAEVCIRFEEACCERANPSCSDIPEWCRVHSSGFDGWDVQPPKRQRVFAHMRLRPNGMDGEWADFSEAIEWSVSSHSMLGGAERQLLMEHDQLGQRNSHRYRQTVSARDGWALGPQTKILDVAVRKKNCGCSNYDLDDLQKSCVQ
;
A
#
# COMPACT_ATOMS: atom_id res chain seq x y z
N MET A 1 19.39 6.59 3.75
CA MET A 1 18.95 5.18 3.74
C MET A 1 17.47 5.02 4.03
N ARG A 2 16.97 5.27 5.25
CA ARG A 2 15.52 5.16 5.56
C ARG A 2 14.63 5.98 4.61
N LEU A 3 15.01 7.22 4.32
CA LEU A 3 14.31 8.08 3.33
C LEU A 3 14.40 7.54 1.90
N ASP A 4 15.50 6.85 1.54
CA ASP A 4 15.67 6.31 0.19
C ASP A 4 14.84 5.04 0.00
N VAL A 5 14.78 4.18 1.02
CA VAL A 5 13.88 3.02 1.06
C VAL A 5 12.43 3.50 0.99
N GLN A 6 12.07 4.54 1.73
CA GLN A 6 10.72 5.13 1.67
C GLN A 6 10.39 5.69 0.28
N GLY A 7 11.28 6.46 -0.34
CA GLY A 7 11.08 6.94 -1.71
C GLY A 7 10.88 5.78 -2.69
N SER A 8 11.73 4.75 -2.56
CA SER A 8 11.67 3.55 -3.41
C SER A 8 10.38 2.77 -3.22
N LEU A 9 9.89 2.69 -1.99
CA LEU A 9 8.69 1.93 -1.60
C LEU A 9 7.40 2.62 -2.05
N TYR A 10 7.27 3.93 -1.79
CA TYR A 10 6.01 4.66 -1.96
C TYR A 10 5.85 5.35 -3.29
N LEU A 11 6.93 5.92 -3.81
CA LEU A 11 6.89 6.66 -5.06
C LEU A 11 7.26 5.77 -6.23
N GLY A 12 7.85 4.60 -5.96
CA GLY A 12 8.54 3.83 -7.00
C GLY A 12 9.75 4.58 -7.58
N MET A 13 10.15 5.66 -6.94
CA MET A 13 11.19 6.57 -7.40
C MET A 13 12.37 6.48 -6.44
N ARG A 14 13.58 6.38 -7.01
CA ARG A 14 14.90 6.26 -6.36
C ARG A 14 15.38 4.82 -6.20
N ILE A 15 16.68 4.68 -6.34
CA ILE A 15 17.45 3.48 -6.01
C ILE A 15 18.05 3.75 -4.62
N PRO A 16 17.77 2.94 -3.60
CA PRO A 16 18.39 3.12 -2.30
C PRO A 16 19.91 3.03 -2.42
N GLY A 17 20.61 3.97 -1.77
CA GLY A 17 22.05 3.86 -1.60
C GLY A 17 22.38 2.62 -0.77
N LEU A 18 23.28 1.78 -1.27
CA LEU A 18 23.82 0.67 -0.49
C LEU A 18 24.68 1.25 0.64
N PRO A 19 24.57 0.75 1.88
CA PRO A 19 25.41 1.24 2.97
C PRO A 19 26.90 1.02 2.64
N PHE A 20 27.66 2.12 2.54
CA PHE A 20 29.08 2.14 2.13
C PHE A 20 29.97 1.23 3.01
N TYR A 21 29.59 1.00 4.26
CA TYR A 21 30.29 0.12 5.21
C TYR A 21 29.89 -1.36 5.15
N THR A 22 28.81 -1.73 4.45
CA THR A 22 28.33 -3.13 4.35
C THR A 22 28.70 -3.81 3.04
N ALA A 23 29.24 -3.08 2.07
CA ALA A 23 29.70 -3.65 0.80
C ALA A 23 31.00 -4.45 0.95
N ALA A 24 31.79 -4.19 2.01
CA ALA A 24 33.10 -4.80 2.22
C ALA A 24 33.14 -5.91 3.29
N THR A 25 32.20 -5.97 4.25
CA THR A 25 32.32 -6.89 5.42
C THR A 25 31.07 -7.66 5.86
N ASP A 26 29.86 -7.40 5.33
CA ASP A 26 28.59 -8.02 5.81
C ASP A 26 27.90 -8.93 4.77
N ASN A 27 28.64 -9.87 4.18
CA ASN A 27 28.02 -10.99 3.44
C ASN A 27 27.76 -12.21 4.33
N VAL A 28 28.15 -12.17 5.61
CA VAL A 28 27.95 -13.29 6.52
C VAL A 28 26.57 -13.18 7.16
N PHE A 29 25.67 -14.02 6.69
CA PHE A 29 24.37 -14.22 7.33
C PHE A 29 24.58 -14.85 8.72
N PRO A 30 24.09 -14.23 9.81
CA PRO A 30 24.33 -14.75 11.15
C PRO A 30 23.56 -16.05 11.39
N THR A 31 24.09 -16.93 12.23
CA THR A 31 23.41 -18.18 12.63
C THR A 31 22.44 -17.98 13.79
N SER A 32 22.54 -16.87 14.52
CA SER A 32 21.64 -16.52 15.62
C SER A 32 21.62 -15.02 15.86
N LEU A 33 20.52 -14.51 16.42
CA LEU A 33 20.38 -13.12 16.83
C LEU A 33 20.75 -12.95 18.32
N HIS A 34 21.51 -11.89 18.62
CA HIS A 34 21.95 -11.57 19.98
C HIS A 34 21.01 -10.57 20.66
N ASP A 35 20.53 -9.59 19.93
CA ASP A 35 19.65 -8.54 20.43
C ASP A 35 18.71 -7.97 19.34
N LEU A 36 17.79 -7.12 19.77
CA LEU A 36 16.79 -6.47 18.92
C LEU A 36 17.39 -5.44 17.95
N ALA A 37 18.48 -4.79 18.34
CA ALA A 37 19.11 -3.79 17.49
C ALA A 37 19.74 -4.48 16.28
N GLN A 38 20.45 -5.58 16.51
CA GLN A 38 21.00 -6.44 15.47
C GLN A 38 19.91 -6.96 14.54
N ALA A 39 18.79 -7.44 15.09
CA ALA A 39 17.65 -7.93 14.30
C ALA A 39 17.11 -6.84 13.35
N ARG A 40 16.88 -5.63 13.89
CA ARG A 40 16.39 -4.48 13.10
C ARG A 40 17.41 -4.08 12.03
N ASP A 41 18.67 -3.95 12.39
CA ASP A 41 19.72 -3.49 11.48
C ASP A 41 19.93 -4.48 10.34
N LEU A 42 19.90 -5.79 10.64
CA LEU A 42 19.95 -6.85 9.64
C LEU A 42 18.78 -6.79 8.65
N VAL A 43 17.54 -6.67 9.15
CA VAL A 43 16.35 -6.51 8.30
C VAL A 43 16.45 -5.27 7.42
N ASN A 44 16.92 -4.15 7.96
CA ASN A 44 17.08 -2.90 7.22
C ASN A 44 18.14 -3.01 6.11
N VAL A 45 19.29 -3.65 6.38
CA VAL A 45 20.34 -3.87 5.37
C VAL A 45 19.82 -4.70 4.20
N TRP A 46 19.18 -5.82 4.48
CA TRP A 46 18.66 -6.70 3.42
C TRP A 46 17.48 -6.10 2.67
N THR A 47 16.64 -5.33 3.36
CA THR A 47 15.61 -4.49 2.73
C THR A 47 16.23 -3.54 1.72
N CYS A 48 17.30 -2.82 2.09
CA CYS A 48 17.96 -1.90 1.17
C CYS A 48 18.54 -2.61 -0.05
N ARG A 49 19.15 -3.79 0.16
CA ARG A 49 19.68 -4.63 -0.94
C ARG A 49 18.57 -5.06 -1.89
N LEU A 50 17.42 -5.48 -1.37
CA LEU A 50 16.26 -5.83 -2.17
C LEU A 50 15.78 -4.64 -3.01
N PHE A 51 15.50 -3.50 -2.39
CA PHE A 51 14.97 -2.34 -3.12
C PHE A 51 16.00 -1.77 -4.10
N HIS A 52 17.30 -1.88 -3.80
CA HIS A 52 18.35 -1.56 -4.75
C HIS A 52 18.27 -2.46 -5.98
N PHE A 53 18.24 -3.79 -5.80
CA PHE A 53 18.09 -4.75 -6.90
C PHE A 53 16.81 -4.50 -7.71
N MET A 54 15.69 -4.26 -7.03
CA MET A 54 14.41 -3.98 -7.70
C MET A 54 14.51 -2.75 -8.61
N ARG A 55 15.00 -1.63 -8.07
CA ARG A 55 14.99 -0.34 -8.77
C ARG A 55 16.11 -0.21 -9.80
N ALA A 56 17.24 -0.88 -9.59
CA ALA A 56 18.40 -0.81 -10.48
C ALA A 56 18.35 -1.87 -11.60
N GLU A 57 17.67 -2.99 -11.38
CA GLU A 57 17.74 -4.14 -12.30
C GLU A 57 16.35 -4.74 -12.58
N ALA A 58 15.57 -5.09 -11.55
CA ALA A 58 14.35 -5.87 -11.75
C ALA A 58 13.23 -5.10 -12.47
N ASP A 59 13.08 -3.81 -12.20
CA ASP A 59 12.05 -2.96 -12.80
C ASP A 59 12.19 -2.87 -14.33
N GLU A 60 13.41 -2.94 -14.86
CA GLU A 60 13.64 -2.95 -16.31
C GLU A 60 13.03 -4.20 -16.94
N HIS A 61 13.26 -5.36 -16.36
CA HIS A 61 12.69 -6.63 -16.84
C HIS A 61 11.19 -6.74 -16.55
N LYS A 62 10.73 -6.19 -15.43
CA LYS A 62 9.31 -6.22 -15.06
C LYS A 62 8.46 -5.34 -15.97
N PHE A 63 8.93 -4.14 -16.30
CA PHE A 63 8.13 -3.12 -16.99
C PHE A 63 8.55 -2.84 -18.44
N LYS A 64 9.78 -3.14 -18.86
CA LYS A 64 10.26 -2.82 -20.21
C LYS A 64 10.56 -4.05 -21.06
N ASP A 65 11.36 -4.97 -20.53
CA ASP A 65 11.80 -6.18 -21.23
C ASP A 65 11.16 -7.45 -20.63
N VAL A 66 9.85 -7.56 -20.82
CA VAL A 66 9.05 -8.64 -20.22
C VAL A 66 9.46 -9.99 -20.80
N GLY A 67 9.83 -10.92 -19.92
CA GLY A 67 10.20 -12.29 -20.28
C GLY A 67 11.66 -12.45 -20.70
N GLY A 68 12.40 -11.35 -20.94
CA GLY A 68 13.82 -11.33 -21.29
C GLY A 68 14.78 -11.47 -20.10
N VAL A 69 14.36 -12.12 -19.01
CA VAL A 69 15.11 -12.09 -17.73
C VAL A 69 16.35 -12.99 -17.80
N PRO A 70 17.57 -12.45 -17.63
CA PRO A 70 18.79 -13.27 -17.59
C PRO A 70 18.81 -14.21 -16.38
N LEU A 71 19.45 -15.38 -16.54
CA LEU A 71 19.55 -16.39 -15.48
C LEU A 71 20.21 -15.85 -14.22
N GLU A 72 21.17 -14.94 -14.35
CA GLU A 72 21.86 -14.31 -13.22
C GLU A 72 20.90 -13.47 -12.37
N LYS A 73 19.95 -12.79 -13.01
CA LYS A 73 18.95 -11.96 -12.32
C LYS A 73 17.93 -12.83 -11.61
N LEU A 74 17.48 -13.91 -12.26
CA LEU A 74 16.62 -14.92 -11.63
C LEU A 74 17.30 -15.54 -10.40
N ALA A 75 18.56 -15.97 -10.55
CA ALA A 75 19.35 -16.49 -9.44
C ALA A 75 19.45 -15.48 -8.28
N LYS A 76 19.64 -14.19 -8.59
CA LYS A 76 19.69 -13.14 -7.56
C LYS A 76 18.37 -12.92 -6.83
N SER A 77 17.25 -12.92 -7.55
CA SER A 77 15.91 -12.86 -6.96
C SER A 77 15.65 -14.07 -6.04
N HIS A 78 16.04 -15.27 -6.45
CA HIS A 78 15.94 -16.47 -5.61
C HIS A 78 16.83 -16.40 -4.37
N GLU A 79 18.07 -15.94 -4.48
CA GLU A 79 18.98 -15.73 -3.35
C GLU A 79 18.39 -14.74 -2.33
N LEU A 80 17.86 -13.61 -2.79
CA LEU A 80 17.19 -12.63 -1.93
C LEU A 80 15.95 -13.23 -1.26
N THR A 81 15.14 -13.98 -2.01
CA THR A 81 13.95 -14.66 -1.50
C THR A 81 14.33 -15.63 -0.37
N GLN A 82 15.34 -16.48 -0.60
CA GLN A 82 15.82 -17.43 0.41
C GLN A 82 16.38 -16.71 1.63
N THR A 83 17.11 -15.62 1.44
CA THR A 83 17.62 -14.79 2.55
C THR A 83 16.48 -14.30 3.45
N PHE A 84 15.35 -13.87 2.89
CA PHE A 84 14.21 -13.46 3.71
C PHE A 84 13.48 -14.63 4.39
N VAL A 85 13.49 -15.83 3.80
CA VAL A 85 13.01 -17.06 4.48
C VAL A 85 13.89 -17.35 5.70
N ASP A 86 15.20 -17.27 5.54
CA ASP A 86 16.16 -17.51 6.62
C ASP A 86 16.04 -16.43 7.71
N LEU A 87 15.78 -15.17 7.34
CA LEU A 87 15.55 -14.08 8.29
C LEU A 87 14.26 -14.27 9.10
N ASP A 88 13.16 -14.72 8.48
CA ASP A 88 11.91 -14.97 9.22
C ASP A 88 12.14 -16.10 10.25
N SER A 89 12.90 -17.12 9.87
CA SER A 89 13.27 -18.23 10.74
C SER A 89 14.13 -17.76 11.91
N LEU A 90 15.17 -16.96 11.66
CA LEU A 90 16.00 -16.38 12.73
C LEU A 90 15.21 -15.50 13.70
N LEU A 91 14.30 -14.66 13.18
CA LEU A 91 13.44 -13.82 14.02
C LEU A 91 12.49 -14.67 14.84
N TRP A 92 11.93 -15.73 14.26
CA TRP A 92 11.05 -16.66 14.96
C TRP A 92 11.78 -17.37 16.12
N ASP A 93 12.97 -17.90 15.85
CA ASP A 93 13.79 -18.59 16.85
C ASP A 93 14.21 -17.65 17.98
N PHE A 94 14.56 -16.40 17.64
CA PHE A 94 14.88 -15.38 18.63
C PHE A 94 13.66 -15.04 19.51
N MET A 95 12.48 -14.84 18.91
CA MET A 95 11.23 -14.56 19.64
C MET A 95 10.84 -15.66 20.62
N HIS A 96 11.10 -16.92 20.29
CA HIS A 96 10.66 -18.08 21.08
C HIS A 96 11.77 -18.68 21.95
N LYS A 97 12.93 -18.01 22.04
CA LYS A 97 14.05 -18.47 22.87
C LYS A 97 13.62 -18.51 24.36
N PRO A 98 13.63 -19.67 25.03
CA PRO A 98 13.07 -19.81 26.39
C PRO A 98 13.73 -18.92 27.45
N THR A 99 15.00 -18.55 27.23
CA THR A 99 15.78 -17.71 28.15
C THR A 99 15.53 -16.22 27.94
N LEU A 100 14.87 -15.82 26.87
CA LEU A 100 14.69 -14.43 26.49
C LEU A 100 13.42 -13.87 27.14
N LYS A 101 13.57 -12.79 27.91
CA LYS A 101 12.44 -12.07 28.50
C LYS A 101 12.20 -10.78 27.71
N LEU A 102 11.30 -10.85 26.74
CA LEU A 102 10.89 -9.70 25.96
C LEU A 102 9.72 -8.98 26.63
N THR A 103 9.81 -7.67 26.70
CA THR A 103 8.66 -6.81 27.02
C THR A 103 7.60 -6.90 25.91
N VAL A 104 6.35 -6.54 26.23
CA VAL A 104 5.25 -6.51 25.24
C VAL A 104 5.64 -5.67 24.03
N ARG A 105 6.22 -4.49 24.26
CA ARG A 105 6.69 -3.59 23.20
C ARG A 105 7.73 -4.25 22.29
N GLU A 106 8.68 -5.00 22.85
CA GLU A 106 9.71 -5.68 22.07
C GLU A 106 9.13 -6.84 21.26
N GLN A 107 8.17 -7.57 21.81
CA GLN A 107 7.44 -8.62 21.08
C GLN A 107 6.67 -8.03 19.89
N LEU A 108 5.98 -6.91 20.10
CA LEU A 108 5.26 -6.20 19.03
C LEU A 108 6.23 -5.64 17.97
N GLY A 109 7.38 -5.10 18.41
CA GLY A 109 8.45 -4.64 17.51
C GLY A 109 9.04 -5.76 16.64
N LEU A 110 9.30 -6.93 17.23
CA LEU A 110 9.71 -8.12 16.47
C LEU A 110 8.61 -8.59 15.51
N GLY A 111 7.34 -8.53 15.93
CA GLY A 111 6.20 -8.76 15.04
C GLY A 111 6.26 -7.87 13.80
N MET A 112 6.54 -6.57 13.97
CA MET A 112 6.71 -5.65 12.84
C MET A 112 7.88 -6.01 11.93
N LEU A 113 9.05 -6.37 12.49
CA LEU A 113 10.17 -6.84 11.70
C LEU A 113 9.81 -8.08 10.88
N ARG A 114 9.06 -9.03 11.46
CA ARG A 114 8.57 -10.20 10.74
C ARG A 114 7.61 -9.86 9.62
N THR A 115 6.69 -8.90 9.80
CA THR A 115 5.84 -8.45 8.69
C THR A 115 6.67 -7.87 7.55
N ARG A 116 7.73 -7.12 7.86
CA ARG A 116 8.62 -6.55 6.84
C ARG A 116 9.36 -7.64 6.08
N VAL A 117 9.92 -8.63 6.79
CA VAL A 117 10.62 -9.76 6.16
C VAL A 117 9.68 -10.55 5.25
N LYS A 118 8.45 -10.83 5.68
CA LYS A 118 7.44 -11.51 4.85
C LYS A 118 7.10 -10.72 3.59
N ILE A 119 6.84 -9.42 3.71
CA ILE A 119 6.59 -8.58 2.53
C ILE A 119 7.81 -8.54 1.61
N ASN A 120 9.02 -8.39 2.15
CA ASN A 120 10.24 -8.38 1.36
C ASN A 120 10.49 -9.72 0.64
N LYS A 121 10.19 -10.87 1.27
CA LYS A 121 10.21 -12.19 0.63
C LYS A 121 9.29 -12.22 -0.59
N ILE A 122 8.04 -11.75 -0.43
CA ILE A 122 7.06 -11.69 -1.52
C ILE A 122 7.59 -10.81 -2.66
N LEU A 123 8.08 -9.61 -2.34
CA LEU A 123 8.64 -8.68 -3.32
C LEU A 123 9.87 -9.26 -4.03
N ALA A 124 10.79 -9.89 -3.31
CA ALA A 124 11.97 -10.54 -3.88
C ALA A 124 11.59 -11.65 -4.87
N ALA A 125 10.57 -12.44 -4.55
CA ALA A 125 10.13 -13.55 -5.39
C ALA A 125 9.34 -13.12 -6.63
N THR A 126 8.77 -11.91 -6.62
CA THR A 126 7.85 -11.41 -7.66
C THR A 126 8.39 -10.22 -8.45
N CYS A 127 9.56 -9.68 -8.08
CA CYS A 127 10.06 -8.41 -8.65
C CYS A 127 10.47 -8.50 -10.13
N LEU A 128 10.76 -9.68 -10.66
CA LEU A 128 11.12 -9.90 -12.06
C LEU A 128 9.93 -10.27 -12.94
N TYR A 129 8.80 -10.64 -12.32
CA TYR A 129 7.61 -11.08 -13.05
C TYR A 129 6.70 -9.89 -13.33
N SER A 130 6.20 -9.84 -14.57
CA SER A 130 5.23 -8.83 -14.98
C SER A 130 3.84 -9.13 -14.42
N GLU A 131 3.56 -10.39 -14.16
CA GLU A 131 2.29 -10.95 -13.74
C GLU A 131 1.98 -10.68 -12.27
N ALA A 132 0.87 -10.00 -12.01
CA ALA A 132 0.35 -9.79 -10.67
C ALA A 132 -0.31 -11.05 -10.07
N THR A 133 -0.68 -12.06 -10.87
CA THR A 133 -1.09 -13.38 -10.34
C THR A 133 0.02 -14.10 -9.57
N MET A 134 1.29 -13.74 -9.76
CA MET A 134 2.40 -14.36 -9.01
C MET A 134 2.30 -14.13 -7.50
N PHE A 135 1.58 -13.08 -7.07
CA PHE A 135 1.32 -12.83 -5.65
C PHE A 135 0.42 -13.90 -5.00
N ASP A 136 -0.36 -14.67 -5.78
CA ASP A 136 -1.28 -15.66 -5.22
C ASP A 136 -0.57 -16.86 -4.57
N ALA A 137 0.69 -17.11 -4.92
CA ALA A 137 1.49 -18.12 -4.24
C ALA A 137 1.78 -17.78 -2.77
N PHE A 138 1.53 -16.52 -2.36
CA PHE A 138 1.87 -15.99 -1.04
C PHE A 138 0.65 -15.66 -0.18
N LEU A 139 -0.51 -16.25 -0.46
CA LEU A 139 -1.71 -16.08 0.38
C LEU A 139 -1.43 -16.37 1.88
N PRO A 140 -0.71 -17.44 2.26
CA PRO A 140 -0.39 -17.68 3.67
C PRO A 140 0.45 -16.55 4.29
N ASP A 141 1.43 -16.02 3.56
CA ASP A 141 2.26 -14.91 4.05
C ASP A 141 1.43 -13.62 4.21
N PHE A 142 0.46 -13.35 3.32
CA PHE A 142 -0.46 -12.22 3.47
C PHE A 142 -1.36 -12.36 4.70
N GLU A 143 -1.87 -13.56 4.99
CA GLU A 143 -2.67 -13.84 6.19
C GLU A 143 -1.87 -13.67 7.48
N ASP A 144 -0.63 -14.15 7.50
CA ASP A 144 0.31 -13.96 8.62
C ASP A 144 0.54 -12.47 8.89
N VAL A 145 0.84 -11.70 7.84
CA VAL A 145 1.07 -10.24 7.94
C VAL A 145 -0.18 -9.56 8.50
N LEU A 146 -1.36 -9.88 7.95
CA LEU A 146 -2.62 -9.32 8.42
C LEU A 146 -2.88 -9.66 9.89
N SER A 147 -2.59 -10.89 10.31
CA SER A 147 -2.78 -11.36 11.68
C SER A 147 -1.88 -10.61 12.65
N ILE A 148 -0.60 -10.46 12.32
CA ILE A 148 0.38 -9.70 13.13
C ILE A 148 -0.03 -8.23 13.24
N CYS A 149 -0.36 -7.58 12.12
CA CYS A 149 -0.81 -6.18 12.12
C CYS A 149 -2.11 -6.01 12.93
N SER A 150 -3.06 -6.92 12.81
CA SER A 150 -4.32 -6.88 13.57
C SER A 150 -4.07 -7.00 15.08
N TYR A 151 -3.14 -7.86 15.49
CA TYR A 151 -2.74 -8.01 16.88
C TYR A 151 -2.11 -6.73 17.43
N ILE A 152 -1.20 -6.10 16.68
CA ILE A 152 -0.54 -4.84 17.08
C ILE A 152 -1.55 -3.69 17.15
N LEU A 153 -2.53 -3.64 16.25
CA LEU A 153 -3.58 -2.61 16.30
C LEU A 153 -4.53 -2.78 17.48
N ALA A 154 -4.64 -3.98 18.02
CA ALA A 154 -5.43 -4.28 19.22
C ALA A 154 -4.65 -4.07 20.52
N SER A 155 -3.33 -3.81 20.47
CA SER A 155 -2.52 -3.58 21.67
C SER A 155 -2.78 -2.21 22.32
N ASP A 156 -2.21 -2.01 23.52
CA ASP A 156 -2.34 -0.78 24.29
C ASP A 156 -1.98 0.48 23.48
N ALA A 157 -2.66 1.58 23.79
CA ALA A 157 -2.58 2.83 23.02
C ALA A 157 -1.16 3.40 22.89
N ALA A 158 -0.29 3.18 23.89
CA ALA A 158 1.10 3.63 23.86
C ALA A 158 1.94 2.85 22.84
N ASP A 159 1.83 1.52 22.86
CA ASP A 159 2.57 0.64 21.93
C ASP A 159 2.00 0.74 20.52
N ARG A 160 0.67 0.85 20.41
CA ARG A 160 -0.02 1.10 19.16
C ARG A 160 0.54 2.34 18.46
N ARG A 161 0.57 3.50 19.14
CA ARG A 161 1.04 4.77 18.56
C ARG A 161 2.44 4.70 17.93
N LEU A 162 3.34 3.93 18.51
CA LEU A 162 4.73 3.80 18.04
C LEU A 162 4.88 2.91 16.81
N LEU A 163 3.99 1.93 16.66
CA LEU A 163 4.06 0.88 15.63
C LEU A 163 2.99 1.05 14.55
N THR A 164 2.04 1.98 14.73
CA THR A 164 0.94 2.20 13.78
C THR A 164 1.33 2.97 12.54
N VAL A 165 1.96 4.13 12.73
CA VAL A 165 2.16 5.11 11.65
C VAL A 165 3.64 5.41 11.56
N SER A 166 4.33 4.57 10.79
CA SER A 166 5.70 4.79 10.35
C SER A 166 5.78 4.29 8.92
N LEU A 167 6.33 5.13 8.04
CA LEU A 167 6.46 4.87 6.61
C LEU A 167 7.36 3.65 6.31
N ASP A 168 8.22 3.22 7.23
CA ASP A 168 9.14 2.10 6.96
C ASP A 168 9.06 0.98 8.00
N GLU A 169 8.58 1.28 9.21
CA GLU A 169 8.61 0.32 10.34
C GLU A 169 7.22 0.14 10.98
N GLY A 170 6.18 0.69 10.36
CA GLY A 170 4.82 0.67 10.89
C GLY A 170 3.88 -0.24 10.10
N SER A 171 2.70 -0.49 10.67
CA SER A 171 1.67 -1.34 10.07
C SER A 171 1.07 -0.78 8.77
N LEU A 172 1.31 0.49 8.43
CA LEU A 172 0.78 1.13 7.23
C LEU A 172 1.21 0.44 5.93
N GLN A 173 2.53 0.27 5.71
CA GLN A 173 3.02 -0.35 4.47
C GLN A 173 2.59 -1.80 4.31
N PRO A 174 2.75 -2.69 5.32
CA PRO A 174 2.36 -4.09 5.18
C PRO A 174 0.88 -4.23 4.86
N LEU A 175 0.00 -3.49 5.57
CA LEU A 175 -1.43 -3.53 5.31
C LEU A 175 -1.79 -2.98 3.92
N PHE A 176 -1.13 -1.91 3.46
CA PHE A 176 -1.34 -1.40 2.11
C PHE A 176 -0.89 -2.39 1.04
N THR A 177 0.22 -3.08 1.26
CA THR A 177 0.71 -4.11 0.35
C THR A 177 -0.26 -5.28 0.29
N VAL A 178 -0.76 -5.75 1.44
CA VAL A 178 -1.79 -6.80 1.50
C VAL A 178 -3.05 -6.35 0.74
N ALA A 179 -3.53 -5.13 0.98
CA ALA A 179 -4.75 -4.62 0.36
C ALA A 179 -4.65 -4.46 -1.17
N THR A 180 -3.48 -4.10 -1.70
CA THR A 180 -3.30 -3.81 -3.14
C THR A 180 -2.77 -5.00 -3.95
N HIS A 181 -2.00 -5.91 -3.35
CA HIS A 181 -1.35 -7.01 -4.08
C HIS A 181 -2.01 -8.38 -3.89
N CYS A 182 -2.66 -8.64 -2.74
CA CYS A 182 -3.36 -9.90 -2.50
C CYS A 182 -4.67 -9.95 -3.29
N ARG A 183 -4.87 -10.96 -4.14
CA ARG A 183 -6.07 -11.11 -4.99
C ARG A 183 -7.33 -11.60 -4.25
N GLU A 184 -7.14 -12.22 -3.09
CA GLU A 184 -8.23 -12.82 -2.31
C GLU A 184 -9.06 -11.75 -1.58
N SER A 185 -10.32 -11.60 -1.97
CA SER A 185 -11.23 -10.55 -1.49
C SER A 185 -11.32 -10.48 0.03
N ARG A 186 -11.45 -11.64 0.69
CA ARG A 186 -11.54 -11.68 2.17
C ARG A 186 -10.32 -11.05 2.84
N ILE A 187 -9.11 -11.32 2.33
CA ILE A 187 -7.86 -10.87 2.94
C ILE A 187 -7.66 -9.37 2.68
N ARG A 188 -7.84 -8.92 1.43
CA ARG A 188 -7.68 -7.49 1.06
C ARG A 188 -8.66 -6.58 1.79
N HIS A 189 -9.94 -6.97 1.91
CA HIS A 189 -10.94 -6.17 2.62
C HIS A 189 -10.68 -6.14 4.12
N SER A 190 -10.20 -7.26 4.69
CA SER A 190 -9.77 -7.29 6.09
C SER A 190 -8.59 -6.34 6.34
N ALA A 191 -7.61 -6.31 5.44
CA ALA A 191 -6.50 -5.36 5.51
C ALA A 191 -6.98 -3.91 5.38
N LEU A 192 -7.91 -3.63 4.45
CA LEU A 192 -8.52 -2.32 4.28
C LEU A 192 -9.26 -1.84 5.55
N VAL A 193 -9.97 -2.73 6.25
CA VAL A 193 -10.58 -2.41 7.54
C VAL A 193 -9.52 -1.98 8.57
N GLN A 194 -8.38 -2.68 8.62
CA GLN A 194 -7.29 -2.29 9.52
C GLN A 194 -6.63 -0.96 9.11
N LEU A 195 -6.45 -0.70 7.81
CA LEU A 195 -5.98 0.60 7.30
C LEU A 195 -6.89 1.75 7.72
N ARG A 196 -8.21 1.58 7.64
CA ARG A 196 -9.17 2.60 8.08
C ARG A 196 -9.08 2.90 9.58
N LYS A 197 -8.71 1.91 10.40
CA LYS A 197 -8.44 2.14 11.84
C LYS A 197 -7.19 3.00 12.05
N LEU A 198 -6.16 2.85 11.21
CA LEU A 198 -4.98 3.73 11.24
C LEU A 198 -5.36 5.18 10.96
N ALA A 199 -6.22 5.40 9.96
CA ALA A 199 -6.73 6.74 9.64
C ALA A 199 -7.61 7.35 10.75
N SER A 200 -8.26 6.50 11.56
CA SER A 200 -9.26 6.90 12.56
C SER A 200 -8.77 6.92 14.02
N SER A 201 -7.52 6.48 14.31
CA SER A 201 -7.06 6.27 15.69
C SER A 201 -6.90 7.58 16.49
N GLU A 202 -7.49 7.60 17.70
CA GLU A 202 -7.34 8.68 18.67
C GLU A 202 -5.87 8.96 19.03
N GLY A 203 -5.45 10.20 18.82
CA GLY A 203 -4.08 10.69 19.05
C GLY A 203 -3.28 10.88 17.76
N SER A 204 -3.69 10.28 16.64
CA SER A 204 -3.35 10.81 15.33
C SER A 204 -4.30 11.98 15.08
N PRO A 205 -3.82 13.18 14.71
CA PRO A 205 -4.74 14.18 14.18
C PRO A 205 -5.50 13.50 13.03
N LYS A 206 -6.84 13.62 13.00
CA LYS A 206 -7.59 13.39 11.76
C LYS A 206 -6.86 14.20 10.67
N GLY A 207 -6.16 13.56 9.74
CA GLY A 207 -5.35 14.28 8.75
C GLY A 207 -3.84 14.00 8.72
N ILE A 208 -3.35 12.81 9.12
CA ILE A 208 -2.09 12.34 8.53
C ILE A 208 -2.39 11.98 7.07
N TRP A 209 -2.14 12.94 6.20
CA TRP A 209 -2.58 12.93 4.80
C TRP A 209 -2.14 11.67 4.04
N HIS A 210 -0.92 11.17 4.26
CA HIS A 210 -0.40 10.02 3.54
C HIS A 210 -1.07 8.71 3.97
N VAL A 211 -1.52 8.60 5.22
CA VAL A 211 -2.30 7.45 5.69
C VAL A 211 -3.65 7.43 4.98
N GLU A 212 -4.34 8.57 4.93
CA GLU A 212 -5.63 8.67 4.24
C GLU A 212 -5.46 8.43 2.73
N ALA A 213 -4.46 9.03 2.09
CA ALA A 213 -4.16 8.80 0.67
C ALA A 213 -3.95 7.31 0.38
N MET A 214 -3.16 6.61 1.19
CA MET A 214 -2.93 5.17 1.03
C MET A 214 -4.19 4.34 1.24
N VAL A 215 -5.01 4.65 2.25
CA VAL A 215 -6.29 3.97 2.48
C VAL A 215 -7.17 4.12 1.25
N ARG A 216 -7.31 5.34 0.73
CA ARG A 216 -8.15 5.63 -0.42
C ARG A 216 -7.61 5.03 -1.71
N THR A 217 -6.30 5.06 -1.94
CA THR A 217 -5.67 4.38 -3.08
C THR A 217 -5.92 2.88 -3.02
N ALA A 218 -5.84 2.26 -1.84
CA ALA A 218 -6.19 0.85 -1.67
C ALA A 218 -7.67 0.58 -1.97
N GLU A 219 -8.60 1.45 -1.51
CA GLU A 219 -10.03 1.37 -1.86
C GLU A 219 -10.24 1.40 -3.38
N VAL A 220 -9.55 2.30 -4.08
CA VAL A 220 -9.62 2.44 -5.53
C VAL A 220 -9.09 1.18 -6.22
N CYS A 221 -7.94 0.65 -5.80
CA CYS A 221 -7.36 -0.57 -6.39
C CYS A 221 -8.30 -1.77 -6.21
N ILE A 222 -8.82 -1.98 -4.99
CA ILE A 222 -9.76 -3.08 -4.70
C ILE A 222 -11.01 -2.96 -5.55
N ARG A 223 -11.64 -1.77 -5.55
CA ARG A 223 -12.85 -1.53 -6.35
C ARG A 223 -12.59 -1.72 -7.84
N PHE A 224 -11.45 -1.26 -8.34
CA PHE A 224 -11.07 -1.38 -9.73
C PHE A 224 -10.96 -2.84 -10.16
N GLU A 225 -10.19 -3.64 -9.40
CA GLU A 225 -10.02 -5.05 -9.71
C GLU A 225 -11.31 -5.85 -9.51
N GLU A 226 -12.08 -5.62 -8.45
CA GLU A 226 -13.30 -6.39 -8.17
C GLU A 226 -14.45 -6.03 -9.11
N ALA A 227 -14.46 -4.84 -9.73
CA ALA A 227 -15.49 -4.44 -10.70
C ALA A 227 -15.51 -5.30 -11.97
N CYS A 228 -14.44 -6.07 -12.25
CA CYS A 228 -14.43 -7.02 -13.36
C CYS A 228 -15.22 -8.30 -13.07
N CYS A 229 -15.68 -8.49 -11.83
CA CYS A 229 -16.39 -9.66 -11.37
C CYS A 229 -17.76 -9.27 -10.80
N GLU A 230 -18.80 -10.04 -11.12
CA GLU A 230 -20.14 -9.82 -10.56
C GLU A 230 -20.31 -10.39 -9.14
N ARG A 231 -19.32 -11.17 -8.66
CA ARG A 231 -19.37 -11.78 -7.32
C ARG A 231 -19.04 -10.74 -6.25
N ALA A 232 -19.79 -10.78 -5.14
CA ALA A 232 -19.58 -9.85 -4.03
C ALA A 232 -18.24 -10.06 -3.29
N ASN A 233 -17.72 -11.28 -3.24
CA ASN A 233 -16.43 -11.62 -2.63
C ASN A 233 -15.67 -12.54 -3.59
N PRO A 234 -15.01 -11.99 -4.62
CA PRO A 234 -14.29 -12.80 -5.60
C PRO A 234 -13.09 -13.50 -4.97
N SER A 235 -12.90 -14.76 -5.33
CA SER A 235 -11.65 -15.49 -5.04
C SER A 235 -10.55 -15.07 -6.01
N CYS A 236 -9.31 -15.49 -5.75
CA CYS A 236 -8.20 -15.27 -6.68
C CYS A 236 -8.56 -15.65 -8.13
N SER A 237 -9.11 -16.83 -8.35
CA SER A 237 -9.45 -17.31 -9.71
C SER A 237 -10.51 -16.48 -10.44
N ASP A 238 -11.29 -15.66 -9.72
CA ASP A 238 -12.39 -14.89 -10.30
C ASP A 238 -11.92 -13.54 -10.89
N ILE A 239 -10.76 -13.02 -10.49
CA ILE A 239 -10.18 -11.77 -11.01
C ILE A 239 -9.06 -12.12 -11.99
N PRO A 240 -9.26 -11.97 -13.31
CA PRO A 240 -8.25 -12.33 -14.30
C PRO A 240 -7.07 -11.35 -14.32
N GLU A 241 -5.93 -11.79 -14.85
CA GLU A 241 -4.67 -11.01 -14.86
C GLU A 241 -4.81 -9.64 -15.53
N TRP A 242 -5.57 -9.55 -16.63
CA TRP A 242 -5.76 -8.29 -17.36
C TRP A 242 -6.54 -7.22 -16.57
N CYS A 243 -7.21 -7.60 -15.47
CA CYS A 243 -7.86 -6.67 -14.55
C CYS A 243 -6.96 -6.21 -13.41
N ARG A 244 -5.78 -6.83 -13.24
CA ARG A 244 -4.93 -6.58 -12.09
C ARG A 244 -4.27 -5.21 -12.16
N VAL A 245 -4.14 -4.59 -11.00
CA VAL A 245 -3.28 -3.43 -10.80
C VAL A 245 -1.86 -3.95 -10.54
N HIS A 246 -0.93 -3.62 -11.44
CA HIS A 246 0.46 -4.09 -11.37
C HIS A 246 1.38 -3.14 -10.60
N SER A 247 1.00 -1.86 -10.52
CA SER A 247 1.64 -0.85 -9.70
C SER A 247 0.63 0.21 -9.32
N SER A 248 0.70 0.70 -8.08
CA SER A 248 -0.16 1.78 -7.58
C SER A 248 0.66 2.82 -6.85
N GLY A 249 0.38 4.09 -7.08
CA GLY A 249 0.98 5.22 -6.37
C GLY A 249 -0.02 6.36 -6.19
N PHE A 250 0.42 7.45 -5.57
CA PHE A 250 -0.37 8.68 -5.53
C PHE A 250 0.51 9.91 -5.69
N ASP A 251 0.01 10.93 -6.38
CA ASP A 251 0.65 12.24 -6.52
C ASP A 251 -0.36 13.40 -6.39
N GLY A 252 0.10 14.62 -6.68
CA GLY A 252 -0.78 15.76 -6.87
C GLY A 252 -1.38 16.27 -5.57
N TRP A 253 -0.52 16.83 -4.73
CA TRP A 253 -0.92 17.49 -3.49
C TRP A 253 -1.34 18.93 -3.78
N ASP A 254 -2.65 19.15 -3.90
CA ASP A 254 -3.23 20.49 -3.85
C ASP A 254 -3.95 20.67 -2.51
N VAL A 255 -3.27 21.33 -1.55
CA VAL A 255 -3.94 21.84 -0.35
C VAL A 255 -4.70 23.07 -0.78
N GLN A 256 -5.89 22.88 -1.33
CA GLN A 256 -6.77 24.00 -1.51
C GLN A 256 -7.26 24.47 -0.14
N PRO A 257 -6.90 25.69 0.31
CA PRO A 257 -7.43 26.18 1.56
C PRO A 257 -8.97 26.33 1.45
N PRO A 258 -9.78 25.91 2.45
CA PRO A 258 -9.43 25.20 3.68
C PRO A 258 -10.22 23.90 3.94
N LYS A 259 -10.81 23.24 2.92
CA LYS A 259 -11.81 22.17 3.18
C LYS A 259 -11.70 20.88 2.38
N ARG A 260 -10.88 20.80 1.32
CA ARG A 260 -10.84 19.63 0.45
C ARG A 260 -9.41 19.25 0.13
N GLN A 261 -9.04 18.04 0.52
CA GLN A 261 -7.82 17.40 0.09
C GLN A 261 -8.09 16.67 -1.20
N ARG A 262 -7.20 16.81 -2.17
CA ARG A 262 -7.22 16.09 -3.44
C ARG A 262 -5.88 15.40 -3.63
N VAL A 263 -5.92 14.13 -4.01
CA VAL A 263 -4.76 13.37 -4.49
C VAL A 263 -5.17 12.61 -5.75
N PHE A 264 -4.22 12.33 -6.62
CA PHE A 264 -4.43 11.44 -7.75
C PHE A 264 -3.87 10.08 -7.40
N ALA A 265 -4.70 9.04 -7.44
CA ALA A 265 -4.23 7.67 -7.40
C ALA A 265 -3.86 7.24 -8.82
N HIS A 266 -2.61 6.83 -9.02
CA HIS A 266 -2.12 6.28 -10.28
C HIS A 266 -2.09 4.76 -10.17
N MET A 267 -2.63 4.10 -11.18
CA MET A 267 -2.64 2.66 -11.31
C MET A 267 -2.06 2.31 -12.67
N ARG A 268 -1.16 1.35 -12.70
CA ARG A 268 -0.63 0.77 -13.93
C ARG A 268 -1.27 -0.59 -14.16
N LEU A 269 -1.84 -0.76 -15.34
CA LEU A 269 -2.55 -1.96 -15.77
C LEU A 269 -1.88 -2.57 -17.00
N ARG A 270 -2.25 -3.82 -17.27
CA ARG A 270 -1.90 -4.52 -18.51
C ARG A 270 -3.16 -5.13 -19.16
N PRO A 271 -4.02 -4.29 -19.77
CA PRO A 271 -5.40 -4.67 -20.15
C PRO A 271 -5.48 -5.74 -21.25
N ASN A 272 -4.44 -5.94 -22.04
CA ASN A 272 -4.38 -7.01 -23.04
C ASN A 272 -3.57 -8.24 -22.56
N GLY A 273 -3.34 -8.36 -21.24
CA GLY A 273 -2.61 -9.48 -20.65
C GLY A 273 -1.12 -9.47 -21.00
N MET A 274 -0.53 -10.68 -21.10
CA MET A 274 0.92 -10.88 -21.17
C MET A 274 1.62 -10.36 -22.42
N ASP A 275 0.87 -10.13 -23.49
CA ASP A 275 1.39 -9.55 -24.73
C ASP A 275 0.92 -8.09 -24.89
N GLY A 276 0.26 -7.56 -23.86
CA GLY A 276 -0.30 -6.22 -23.84
C GLY A 276 0.70 -5.14 -23.48
N GLU A 277 0.44 -3.94 -24.00
CA GLU A 277 1.12 -2.71 -23.57
C GLU A 277 0.70 -2.31 -22.16
N TRP A 278 1.58 -1.59 -21.49
CA TRP A 278 1.29 -0.93 -20.22
C TRP A 278 0.35 0.25 -20.44
N ALA A 279 -0.66 0.36 -19.60
CA ALA A 279 -1.58 1.48 -19.59
C ALA A 279 -1.66 2.10 -18.20
N ASP A 280 -1.48 3.42 -18.13
CA ASP A 280 -1.54 4.19 -16.89
C ASP A 280 -2.92 4.84 -16.75
N PHE A 281 -3.55 4.62 -15.59
CA PHE A 281 -4.86 5.15 -15.22
C PHE A 281 -4.70 6.02 -13.98
N SER A 282 -5.43 7.13 -13.94
CA SER A 282 -5.40 8.04 -12.79
C SER A 282 -6.82 8.39 -12.35
N GLU A 283 -7.10 8.27 -11.05
CA GLU A 283 -8.38 8.66 -10.45
C GLU A 283 -8.15 9.77 -9.41
N ALA A 284 -8.89 10.86 -9.51
CA ALA A 284 -8.87 11.91 -8.50
C ALA A 284 -9.68 11.49 -7.28
N ILE A 285 -9.01 11.45 -6.12
CA ILE A 285 -9.62 11.13 -4.83
C ILE A 285 -9.73 12.42 -4.03
N GLU A 286 -10.93 12.72 -3.54
CA GLU A 286 -11.19 13.94 -2.79
C GLU A 286 -11.87 13.64 -1.45
N TRP A 287 -11.41 14.26 -0.36
CA TRP A 287 -12.04 14.16 0.96
C TRP A 287 -11.96 15.47 1.74
N SER A 288 -12.84 15.63 2.72
CA SER A 288 -12.85 16.80 3.60
C SER A 288 -12.10 16.52 4.90
N VAL A 289 -11.30 17.49 5.35
CA VAL A 289 -10.65 17.45 6.66
C VAL A 289 -11.43 18.39 7.58
N SER A 290 -11.91 17.86 8.71
CA SER A 290 -12.63 18.68 9.70
C SER A 290 -11.68 19.67 10.37
N SER A 291 -12.07 20.95 10.42
CA SER A 291 -11.27 22.08 10.94
C SER A 291 -10.77 21.92 12.39
N HIS A 292 -11.36 21.03 13.18
CA HIS A 292 -10.90 20.74 14.55
C HIS A 292 -9.56 19.99 14.63
N SER A 293 -9.05 19.45 13.53
CA SER A 293 -7.82 18.65 13.53
C SER A 293 -6.53 19.45 13.33
N MET A 294 -6.63 20.72 12.93
CA MET A 294 -5.50 21.59 12.58
C MET A 294 -4.91 22.37 13.76
N LEU A 295 -5.58 22.36 14.91
CA LEU A 295 -5.18 23.16 16.09
C LEU A 295 -4.44 22.30 17.11
N GLY A 296 -3.29 22.83 17.56
CA GLY A 296 -2.46 22.24 18.61
C GLY A 296 -3.20 22.14 19.94
N GLY A 297 -2.71 21.30 20.86
CA GLY A 297 -3.39 21.00 22.13
C GLY A 297 -3.78 22.23 22.96
N ALA A 298 -3.02 23.32 22.88
CA ALA A 298 -3.30 24.57 23.60
C ALA A 298 -4.44 25.40 22.97
N GLU A 299 -4.61 25.39 21.65
CA GLU A 299 -5.66 26.15 20.96
C GLU A 299 -7.04 25.47 21.05
N ARG A 300 -7.07 24.14 21.22
CA ARG A 300 -8.32 23.40 21.46
C ARG A 300 -8.98 23.76 22.80
N GLN A 301 -8.17 24.09 23.81
CA GLN A 301 -8.68 24.44 25.13
C GLN A 301 -9.32 25.83 25.13
N LEU A 302 -8.72 26.78 24.40
CA LEU A 302 -9.25 28.13 24.19
C LEU A 302 -10.54 28.16 23.36
N LEU A 303 -10.66 27.28 22.35
CA LEU A 303 -11.88 27.18 21.53
C LEU A 303 -13.05 26.51 22.27
N MET A 304 -12.80 25.54 23.15
CA MET A 304 -13.86 24.98 23.99
C MET A 304 -14.41 26.00 25.00
N GLU A 305 -13.57 26.88 25.54
CA GLU A 305 -14.01 27.99 26.41
C GLU A 305 -14.82 29.04 25.64
N HIS A 306 -14.47 29.30 24.37
CA HIS A 306 -15.22 30.21 23.50
C HIS A 306 -16.59 29.66 23.06
N ASP A 307 -16.71 28.35 22.80
CA ASP A 307 -17.99 27.72 22.44
C ASP A 307 -18.97 27.64 23.63
N GLN A 308 -18.49 27.47 24.86
CA GLN A 308 -19.33 27.57 26.06
C GLN A 308 -19.89 28.99 26.27
N LEU A 309 -19.14 30.02 25.86
CA LEU A 309 -19.61 31.41 25.87
C LEU A 309 -20.59 31.70 24.71
N GLY A 310 -20.43 31.01 23.56
CA GLY A 310 -21.30 31.15 22.38
C GLY A 310 -22.69 30.50 22.53
N GLN A 311 -22.81 29.43 23.32
CA GLN A 311 -24.11 28.78 23.58
C GLN A 311 -25.07 29.62 24.46
N ARG A 312 -24.58 30.66 25.13
CA ARG A 312 -25.47 31.59 25.89
C ARG A 312 -26.22 32.59 24.99
N ASN A 313 -25.86 32.74 23.72
CA ASN A 313 -26.40 33.77 22.84
C ASN A 313 -26.77 33.26 21.44
N SER A 314 -27.66 32.27 21.32
CA SER A 314 -28.39 32.08 20.05
C SER A 314 -29.72 31.33 20.22
N HIS A 315 -30.69 32.01 20.84
CA HIS A 315 -32.09 31.78 20.53
C HIS A 315 -32.52 32.76 19.44
N ARG A 316 -32.39 32.39 18.15
CA ARG A 316 -33.34 32.76 17.09
C ARG A 316 -32.89 32.27 15.71
N TYR A 317 -33.89 31.76 14.98
CA TYR A 317 -34.03 31.73 13.52
C TYR A 317 -33.39 30.54 12.78
N ARG A 318 -34.00 29.88 11.78
CA ARG A 318 -35.38 29.50 11.40
C ARG A 318 -35.18 28.47 10.28
N GLN A 319 -36.04 27.46 10.23
CA GLN A 319 -36.11 26.43 9.17
C GLN A 319 -36.23 27.01 7.76
N THR A 320 -35.64 26.31 6.77
CA THR A 320 -36.28 25.96 5.50
C THR A 320 -35.75 24.62 4.95
N VAL A 321 -36.68 23.82 4.43
CA VAL A 321 -36.51 22.51 3.78
C VAL A 321 -36.66 22.71 2.27
N SER A 322 -35.88 22.00 1.44
CA SER A 322 -36.33 21.57 0.10
C SER A 322 -35.47 20.39 -0.42
N ALA A 323 -36.14 19.49 -1.13
CA ALA A 323 -35.69 18.18 -1.60
C ALA A 323 -35.41 18.15 -3.12
N ARG A 324 -34.88 16.99 -3.60
CA ARG A 324 -34.77 16.47 -5.00
C ARG A 324 -33.61 17.05 -5.84
N ASP A 325 -32.81 16.32 -6.63
CA ASP A 325 -32.98 15.11 -7.45
C ASP A 325 -31.64 14.35 -7.75
N GLY A 326 -31.76 13.06 -8.13
CA GLY A 326 -31.06 12.46 -9.29
C GLY A 326 -29.59 11.99 -9.19
N TRP A 327 -29.35 10.70 -8.97
CA TRP A 327 -28.04 10.06 -9.18
C TRP A 327 -27.81 9.79 -10.68
N ALA A 328 -26.88 10.50 -11.30
CA ALA A 328 -26.38 10.20 -12.64
C ALA A 328 -25.28 9.12 -12.57
N LEU A 329 -25.43 8.08 -13.38
CA LEU A 329 -24.47 6.99 -13.56
C LEU A 329 -23.17 7.53 -14.17
N GLY A 330 -22.03 7.23 -13.53
CA GLY A 330 -20.71 7.76 -13.87
C GLY A 330 -19.98 7.03 -15.03
N PRO A 331 -18.76 7.47 -15.38
CA PRO A 331 -18.01 7.11 -16.60
C PRO A 331 -17.61 5.62 -16.75
N GLN A 332 -17.89 4.78 -15.75
CA GLN A 332 -17.47 3.38 -15.65
C GLN A 332 -18.10 2.48 -16.72
N THR A 333 -19.29 2.83 -17.23
CA THR A 333 -19.97 2.08 -18.30
C THR A 333 -19.28 2.18 -19.65
N LYS A 334 -18.59 3.31 -19.94
CA LYS A 334 -17.93 3.49 -21.25
C LYS A 334 -16.69 2.61 -21.44
N ILE A 335 -15.98 2.25 -20.38
CA ILE A 335 -14.75 1.44 -20.45
C ILE A 335 -15.10 -0.04 -20.61
N LEU A 336 -16.11 -0.52 -19.86
CA LEU A 336 -16.65 -1.88 -20.00
C LEU A 336 -17.24 -2.10 -21.41
N ASP A 337 -17.94 -1.12 -21.98
CA ASP A 337 -18.50 -1.23 -23.33
C ASP A 337 -17.42 -1.29 -24.44
N VAL A 338 -16.28 -0.61 -24.28
CA VAL A 338 -15.18 -0.64 -25.25
C VAL A 338 -14.42 -1.96 -25.20
N ALA A 339 -14.18 -2.51 -24.00
CA ALA A 339 -13.53 -3.81 -23.85
C ALA A 339 -14.42 -4.98 -24.32
N VAL A 340 -15.72 -4.93 -24.03
CA VAL A 340 -16.70 -5.95 -24.47
C VAL A 340 -16.96 -5.88 -25.97
N ARG A 341 -16.98 -4.69 -26.60
CA ARG A 341 -17.12 -4.57 -28.06
C ARG A 341 -15.91 -5.10 -28.83
N LYS A 342 -14.68 -4.96 -28.33
CA LYS A 342 -13.48 -5.49 -29.00
C LYS A 342 -13.44 -7.02 -29.09
N LYS A 343 -14.09 -7.73 -28.16
CA LYS A 343 -14.12 -9.20 -28.16
C LYS A 343 -15.12 -9.79 -29.17
N ASN A 344 -16.12 -9.01 -29.60
CA ASN A 344 -17.18 -9.45 -30.52
C ASN A 344 -17.01 -9.01 -31.97
N CYS A 345 -16.08 -8.09 -32.27
CA CYS A 345 -15.83 -7.62 -33.63
C CYS A 345 -14.38 -7.94 -34.02
N GLY A 346 -14.15 -9.11 -34.61
CA GLY A 346 -12.85 -9.53 -35.13
C GLY A 346 -12.38 -8.72 -36.35
N CYS A 347 -12.03 -7.46 -36.15
CA CYS A 347 -11.44 -6.60 -37.17
C CYS A 347 -10.15 -5.95 -36.66
N SER A 348 -9.04 -6.23 -37.37
CA SER A 348 -7.77 -5.54 -37.22
C SER A 348 -7.83 -4.14 -37.85
N ASN A 349 -7.16 -3.20 -37.19
CA ASN A 349 -6.84 -1.82 -37.61
C ASN A 349 -7.98 -0.80 -37.48
N TYR A 350 -7.75 0.28 -36.71
CA TYR A 350 -7.90 1.69 -37.12
C TYR A 350 -7.29 2.64 -36.05
N ASP A 351 -6.88 3.82 -36.53
CA ASP A 351 -5.97 4.83 -35.96
C ASP A 351 -6.28 5.40 -34.57
N LEU A 352 -5.20 5.78 -33.87
CA LEU A 352 -5.12 6.34 -32.51
C LEU A 352 -5.68 7.78 -32.35
N ASP A 353 -6.21 8.41 -33.39
CA ASP A 353 -6.61 9.82 -33.36
C ASP A 353 -8.06 10.08 -32.89
N ASP A 354 -8.91 9.05 -32.76
CA ASP A 354 -10.32 9.23 -32.38
C ASP A 354 -10.58 9.24 -30.85
N LEU A 355 -9.60 8.87 -30.02
CA LEU A 355 -9.75 8.90 -28.55
C LEU A 355 -9.56 10.30 -27.93
N GLN A 356 -9.01 11.26 -28.69
CA GLN A 356 -8.65 12.57 -28.14
C GLN A 356 -9.80 13.60 -28.20
N LYS A 357 -10.91 13.31 -28.89
CA LYS A 357 -12.03 14.27 -29.04
C LYS A 357 -13.21 14.08 -28.08
N SER A 358 -13.20 13.04 -27.23
CA SER A 358 -14.31 12.79 -26.30
C SER A 358 -14.14 13.39 -24.89
N CYS A 359 -13.02 14.05 -24.57
CA CYS A 359 -12.75 14.61 -23.23
C CYS A 359 -12.92 16.13 -23.12
N VAL A 360 -13.53 16.79 -24.11
CA VAL A 360 -13.95 18.19 -23.98
C VAL A 360 -15.43 18.30 -24.31
N GLN A 361 -16.27 18.04 -23.31
CA GLN A 361 -17.56 18.69 -23.08
C GLN A 361 -18.11 18.36 -21.71
#